data_AF-A0A545AIG8-F1
#
_entry.id   AF-A0A545AIG8-F1
#
_cell.length_a   1.000
_cell.length_b   1.000
_cell.length_c   1.000
_cell.angle_alpha   90.00
_cell.angle_beta   90.00
_cell.angle_gamma   90.00
#
_symmetry.space_group_name_H-M   'P 1'
#
loop_
_entity.id
_entity.type
_entity.pdbx_description
1 polymer ?
#
loop_
_entity_poly.entity_id
_entity_poly.type
_entity_poly.pdbx_seq_one_letter_code
_entity_poly.pdbx_strand_id
1 'polypeptide(L)'
;MFGSYDLVAAAYDGDRVAAERLVSESLPLVYTLLVRAASPRADVPELVARTMALVSAGMPGLGEPAVYRPWLCGTALRFLWAAEQDDAAGRHADAPASLLGANTGAGTDQRAEAGEAIRWIGPDDRELLSLWWLEVAGELTRDELVAASGLSPAQAAGRIRQIEARYEDARTAVRVLASVPACADLTAVLARWDRRPSERRRRQVARHAEECPTCQVRTGDLIPADRLLRGTPLVPPPPAVTARVREVLASGAAAGLAPDRGRNTPLRRALDGIRRVAAMPRVQTGTRIAAVGVALALLIGALMSYAHSREADGDPSGSALHVVPATW
;
A
#
# COMPACT_ATOMS: atom_id res chain seq x y z
N MET A 1 -12.34 -7.34 -18.32
CA MET A 1 -11.73 -8.43 -19.11
C MET A 1 -10.69 -7.80 -20.03
N PHE A 2 -9.54 -7.41 -19.48
CA PHE A 2 -8.50 -6.63 -20.17
C PHE A 2 -7.35 -7.55 -20.60
N GLY A 3 -6.86 -7.36 -21.84
CA GLY A 3 -5.77 -8.08 -22.49
C GLY A 3 -6.01 -9.57 -22.69
N SER A 4 -6.53 -9.98 -23.87
CA SER A 4 -6.41 -11.38 -24.29
C SER A 4 -4.94 -11.78 -24.17
N TYR A 5 -4.65 -12.98 -23.64
CA TYR A 5 -3.30 -13.52 -23.52
C TYR A 5 -2.47 -13.28 -24.80
N ASP A 6 -3.11 -13.36 -25.97
CA ASP A 6 -2.52 -13.09 -27.29
C ASP A 6 -1.94 -11.68 -27.44
N LEU A 7 -2.59 -10.66 -26.89
CA LEU A 7 -2.11 -9.27 -26.93
C LEU A 7 -0.81 -9.15 -26.12
N VAL A 8 -0.78 -9.78 -24.95
CA VAL A 8 0.41 -9.79 -24.09
C VAL A 8 1.53 -10.56 -24.76
N ALA A 9 1.24 -11.73 -25.35
CA ALA A 9 2.21 -12.53 -26.08
C ALA A 9 2.81 -11.78 -27.27
N ALA A 10 1.98 -11.12 -28.09
CA ALA A 10 2.46 -10.32 -29.21
C ALA A 10 3.36 -9.16 -28.76
N ALA A 11 2.95 -8.43 -27.70
CA ALA A 11 3.77 -7.36 -27.12
C ALA A 11 5.09 -7.89 -26.54
N TYR A 12 5.07 -9.08 -25.95
CA TYR A 12 6.24 -9.77 -25.40
C TYR A 12 7.22 -10.20 -26.49
N ASP A 13 6.70 -10.63 -27.64
CA ASP A 13 7.49 -11.00 -28.83
C ASP A 13 8.00 -9.77 -29.62
N GLY A 14 7.69 -8.55 -29.15
CA GLY A 14 8.21 -7.29 -29.70
C GLY A 14 7.27 -6.56 -30.67
N ASP A 15 6.00 -6.96 -30.79
CA ASP A 15 5.01 -6.21 -31.55
C ASP A 15 4.71 -4.86 -30.88
N ARG A 16 5.16 -3.78 -31.53
CA ARG A 16 4.99 -2.41 -31.04
C ARG A 16 3.54 -1.97 -30.98
N VAL A 17 2.70 -2.38 -31.93
CA VAL A 17 1.28 -2.03 -31.95
C VAL A 17 0.55 -2.74 -30.82
N ALA A 18 0.90 -4.01 -30.58
CA ALA A 18 0.40 -4.75 -29.42
C ALA A 18 0.83 -4.08 -28.10
N ALA A 19 2.09 -3.62 -27.99
CA ALA A 19 2.59 -2.94 -26.80
C ALA A 19 1.88 -1.59 -26.54
N GLU A 20 1.62 -0.78 -27.57
CA GLU A 20 0.89 0.49 -27.44
C GLU A 20 -0.57 0.28 -27.00
N ARG A 21 -1.23 -0.75 -27.55
CA ARG A 21 -2.58 -1.15 -27.11
C ARG A 21 -2.55 -1.64 -25.66
N LEU A 22 -1.57 -2.47 -25.31
CA LEU A 22 -1.41 -3.01 -23.97
C LEU A 22 -1.17 -1.92 -22.92
N VAL A 23 -0.38 -0.89 -23.25
CA VAL A 23 -0.24 0.31 -22.41
C VAL A 23 -1.59 0.96 -22.15
N SER A 24 -2.38 1.18 -23.21
CA SER A 24 -3.68 1.86 -23.10
C SER A 24 -4.67 1.07 -22.24
N GLU A 25 -4.71 -0.27 -22.39
CA GLU A 25 -5.56 -1.16 -21.60
C GLU A 25 -5.10 -1.30 -20.14
N SER A 26 -3.79 -1.20 -19.89
CA SER A 26 -3.21 -1.41 -18.55
C SER A 26 -3.11 -0.13 -17.72
N LEU A 27 -3.23 1.04 -18.36
CA LEU A 27 -3.07 2.33 -17.72
C LEU A 27 -4.05 2.58 -16.55
N PRO A 28 -5.37 2.32 -16.66
CA PRO A 28 -6.29 2.52 -15.55
C PRO A 28 -5.98 1.62 -14.34
N LEU A 29 -5.48 0.41 -14.57
CA LEU A 29 -5.11 -0.53 -13.52
C LEU A 29 -3.93 0.01 -12.71
N VAL A 30 -2.86 0.43 -13.39
CA VAL A 30 -1.65 0.96 -12.74
C VAL A 30 -1.92 2.29 -12.06
N TYR A 31 -2.68 3.18 -12.69
CA TYR A 31 -3.08 4.45 -12.07
C TYR A 31 -3.89 4.21 -10.79
N THR A 32 -4.89 3.32 -10.84
CA THR A 32 -5.73 2.98 -9.68
C THR A 32 -4.90 2.36 -8.55
N LEU A 33 -3.97 1.46 -8.89
CA LEU A 33 -3.04 0.86 -7.92
C LEU A 33 -2.23 1.94 -7.20
N LEU A 34 -1.56 2.81 -7.98
CA LEU A 34 -0.62 3.79 -7.47
C LEU A 34 -1.30 4.93 -6.72
N VAL A 35 -2.41 5.48 -7.21
CA VAL A 35 -3.10 6.60 -6.53
C VAL A 35 -3.61 6.24 -5.13
N ARG A 36 -3.92 4.95 -4.90
CA ARG A 36 -4.35 4.44 -3.58
C ARG A 36 -3.17 4.03 -2.69
N ALA A 37 -2.08 3.53 -3.29
CA ALA A 37 -0.91 3.06 -2.55
C ALA A 37 0.01 4.21 -2.12
N ALA A 38 0.16 5.22 -2.98
CA ALA A 38 1.12 6.29 -2.86
C ALA A 38 0.90 7.17 -1.63
N SER A 39 2.00 7.62 -1.02
CA SER A 39 1.96 8.76 -0.12
C SER A 39 1.52 10.05 -0.86
N PRO A 40 0.98 11.05 -0.15
CA PRO A 40 0.61 12.33 -0.75
C PRO A 40 1.78 13.09 -1.42
N ARG A 41 3.03 12.68 -1.17
CA ARG A 41 4.23 13.30 -1.74
C ARG A 41 4.68 12.67 -3.05
N ALA A 42 4.27 11.42 -3.33
CA ALA A 42 4.78 10.70 -4.49
C ALA A 42 4.23 11.27 -5.80
N ASP A 43 5.10 11.41 -6.80
CA ASP A 43 4.72 11.80 -8.16
C ASP A 43 4.09 10.59 -8.89
N VAL A 44 2.79 10.39 -8.67
CA VAL A 44 2.01 9.31 -9.30
C VAL A 44 2.07 9.38 -10.84
N PRO A 45 1.89 10.53 -11.51
CA PRO A 45 2.07 10.63 -12.97
C PRO A 45 3.40 10.08 -13.48
N GLU A 46 4.52 10.41 -12.82
CA GLU A 46 5.85 9.91 -13.19
C GLU A 46 5.97 8.40 -12.97
N LEU A 47 5.50 7.88 -11.83
CA LEU A 47 5.52 6.44 -11.53
C LEU A 47 4.70 5.62 -12.55
N VAL A 48 3.54 6.14 -12.95
CA VAL A 48 2.69 5.54 -13.99
C VAL A 48 3.43 5.56 -15.32
N ALA A 49 3.96 6.70 -15.75
CA ALA A 49 4.68 6.84 -17.00
C ALA A 49 5.91 5.92 -17.08
N ARG A 50 6.68 5.84 -16.00
CA ARG A 50 7.83 4.94 -15.85
C ARG A 50 7.42 3.47 -15.99
N THR A 51 6.31 3.08 -15.36
CA THR A 51 5.79 1.71 -15.47
C THR A 51 5.34 1.40 -16.91
N MET A 52 4.61 2.32 -17.55
CA MET A 52 4.14 2.16 -18.93
C MET A 52 5.29 2.12 -19.94
N ALA A 53 6.38 2.85 -19.69
CA ALA A 53 7.58 2.79 -20.52
C ALA A 53 8.19 1.37 -20.57
N LEU A 54 8.16 0.63 -19.46
CA LEU A 54 8.60 -0.77 -19.46
C LEU A 54 7.66 -1.67 -20.26
N VAL A 55 6.35 -1.44 -20.20
CA VAL A 55 5.37 -2.18 -21.02
C VAL A 55 5.64 -1.94 -22.50
N SER A 56 5.83 -0.68 -22.90
CA SER A 56 6.12 -0.29 -24.28
C SER A 56 7.47 -0.85 -24.79
N ALA A 57 8.44 -1.03 -23.90
CA ALA A 57 9.77 -1.55 -24.22
C ALA A 57 9.85 -3.09 -24.29
N GLY A 58 8.71 -3.80 -24.38
CA GLY A 58 8.70 -5.27 -24.45
C GLY A 58 8.83 -5.95 -23.08
N MET A 59 8.47 -5.25 -21.99
CA MET A 59 8.36 -5.80 -20.64
C MET A 59 9.65 -6.48 -20.14
N PRO A 60 10.79 -5.76 -20.12
CA PRO A 60 12.07 -6.36 -19.78
C PRO A 60 12.05 -6.99 -18.38
N GLY A 61 12.42 -8.28 -18.31
CA GLY A 61 12.40 -9.06 -17.08
C GLY A 61 11.04 -9.71 -16.76
N LEU A 62 10.04 -9.59 -17.63
CA LEU A 62 8.90 -10.51 -17.64
C LEU A 62 9.40 -11.88 -18.11
N GLY A 63 9.06 -12.93 -17.37
CA GLY A 63 9.49 -14.30 -17.71
C GLY A 63 8.58 -14.98 -18.74
N GLU A 64 7.27 -14.80 -18.58
CA GLU A 64 6.25 -15.39 -19.44
C GLU A 64 5.02 -14.47 -19.52
N PRO A 65 4.25 -14.49 -20.63
CA PRO A 65 3.07 -13.65 -20.78
C PRO A 65 2.00 -13.87 -19.69
N ALA A 66 1.88 -15.10 -19.18
CA ALA A 66 0.87 -15.45 -18.18
C ALA A 66 1.02 -14.69 -16.84
N VAL A 67 2.23 -14.23 -16.51
CA VAL A 67 2.51 -13.48 -15.27
C VAL A 67 2.56 -11.97 -15.47
N TYR A 68 2.02 -11.46 -16.59
CA TYR A 68 2.04 -10.04 -16.92
C TYR A 68 1.41 -9.16 -15.83
N ARG A 69 0.20 -9.50 -15.38
CA ARG A 69 -0.54 -8.71 -14.38
C ARG A 69 0.22 -8.60 -13.05
N PRO A 70 0.66 -9.70 -12.42
CA PRO A 70 1.43 -9.60 -11.18
C PRO A 70 2.79 -8.93 -11.39
N TRP A 71 3.45 -9.14 -12.53
CA TRP A 71 4.68 -8.42 -12.89
C TRP A 71 4.45 -6.91 -12.98
N LEU A 72 3.37 -6.47 -13.62
CA LEU A 72 3.03 -5.07 -13.81
C LEU A 72 2.77 -4.38 -12.46
N CYS A 73 1.89 -4.95 -11.64
CA CYS A 73 1.58 -4.44 -10.31
C CYS A 73 2.81 -4.43 -9.41
N GLY A 74 3.57 -5.54 -9.37
CA GLY A 74 4.79 -5.61 -8.58
C GLY A 74 5.88 -4.63 -9.04
N THR A 75 5.96 -4.33 -10.34
CA THR A 75 6.90 -3.34 -10.89
C THR A 75 6.51 -1.91 -10.48
N ALA A 76 5.23 -1.57 -10.59
CA ALA A 76 4.71 -0.27 -10.16
C ALA A 76 4.98 -0.04 -8.66
N LEU A 77 4.71 -1.04 -7.81
CA LEU A 77 4.97 -0.95 -6.37
C LEU A 77 6.46 -0.83 -6.05
N ARG A 78 7.34 -1.53 -6.78
CA ARG A 78 8.80 -1.34 -6.60
C ARG A 78 9.25 0.08 -6.93
N PHE A 79 8.70 0.71 -7.96
CA PHE A 79 9.00 2.11 -8.25
C PHE A 79 8.49 3.06 -7.18
N LEU A 80 7.27 2.82 -6.69
CA LEU A 80 6.72 3.59 -5.58
C LEU A 80 7.62 3.48 -4.35
N TRP A 81 7.96 2.26 -3.95
CA TRP A 81 8.83 2.00 -2.80
C TRP A 81 10.22 2.62 -2.95
N ALA A 82 10.80 2.64 -4.16
CA ALA A 82 12.06 3.31 -4.43
C ALA A 82 11.93 4.84 -4.29
N ALA A 83 10.89 5.44 -4.89
CA ALA A 83 10.64 6.87 -4.79
C ALA A 83 10.41 7.33 -3.33
N GLU A 84 9.63 6.57 -2.55
CA GLU A 84 9.37 6.92 -1.15
C GLU A 84 10.63 6.77 -0.26
N GLN A 85 11.55 5.87 -0.60
CA GLN A 85 12.85 5.78 0.07
C GLN A 85 13.76 6.95 -0.26
N ASP A 86 13.83 7.36 -1.52
CA ASP A 86 14.63 8.50 -1.94
C ASP A 86 14.14 9.79 -1.25
N ASP A 87 12.83 9.99 -1.17
CA ASP A 87 12.21 11.08 -0.41
C ASP A 87 12.55 11.01 1.09
N ALA A 88 12.48 9.81 1.68
CA ALA A 88 12.83 9.61 3.09
C ALA A 88 14.32 9.81 3.37
N ALA A 89 15.19 9.61 2.37
CA ALA A 89 16.63 9.86 2.47
C ALA A 89 16.98 11.36 2.32
N GLY A 90 16.17 12.14 1.59
CA GLY A 90 16.32 13.59 1.40
C GLY A 90 15.66 14.50 2.46
N ARG A 91 14.96 13.91 3.45
CA ARG A 91 14.31 14.49 4.65
C ARG A 91 13.93 16.00 4.67
N HIS A 92 12.61 16.19 4.58
CA HIS A 92 11.75 17.31 4.99
C HIS A 92 11.50 18.45 3.99
N ALA A 93 10.40 18.29 3.24
CA ALA A 93 9.45 19.38 3.02
C ALA A 93 8.06 18.93 3.52
N ASP A 94 7.45 19.74 4.38
CA ASP A 94 6.03 19.64 4.70
C ASP A 94 5.26 19.91 3.41
N ALA A 95 4.68 18.84 2.84
CA ALA A 95 3.71 18.96 1.76
C ALA A 95 2.33 18.69 2.37
N PRO A 96 1.34 19.56 2.14
CA PRO A 96 -0.01 19.34 2.61
C PRO A 96 -0.58 18.07 1.98
N ALA A 97 -1.33 17.31 2.78
CA ALA A 97 -2.06 16.15 2.31
C ALA A 97 -3.13 16.58 1.30
N SER A 98 -2.99 16.23 0.02
CA SER A 98 -4.15 16.06 -0.87
C SER A 98 -3.75 15.46 -2.22
N LEU A 99 -4.31 14.30 -2.55
CA LEU A 99 -4.87 13.97 -3.88
C LEU A 99 -5.94 12.87 -3.77
N LEU A 100 -6.71 12.90 -2.68
CA LEU A 100 -8.06 12.31 -2.67
C LEU A 100 -8.96 13.45 -2.25
N GLY A 101 -9.79 13.90 -3.17
CA GLY A 101 -10.55 15.15 -3.05
C GLY A 101 -11.27 15.22 -1.70
N ALA A 102 -11.23 16.41 -1.11
CA ALA A 102 -12.11 16.81 -0.04
C ALA A 102 -13.56 16.76 -0.57
N ASN A 103 -14.15 15.57 -0.62
CA ASN A 103 -15.59 15.40 -0.66
C ASN A 103 -16.08 15.64 0.78
N THR A 104 -16.13 16.91 1.18
CA THR A 104 -17.04 17.36 2.24
C THR A 104 -18.46 17.45 1.69
N GLY A 105 -18.86 16.46 0.91
CA GLY A 105 -20.25 16.23 0.55
C GLY A 105 -20.90 15.54 1.74
N ALA A 106 -21.78 16.25 2.44
CA ALA A 106 -22.74 15.62 3.32
C ALA A 106 -23.59 14.65 2.47
N GLY A 107 -23.25 13.37 2.50
CA GLY A 107 -23.94 12.34 1.75
C GLY A 107 -23.55 10.95 2.26
N THR A 108 -24.53 10.05 2.29
CA THR A 108 -24.42 8.63 2.64
C THR A 108 -23.68 7.79 1.58
N ASP A 109 -22.87 8.42 0.71
CA ASP A 109 -22.11 7.70 -0.32
C ASP A 109 -20.93 6.95 0.30
N GLN A 110 -21.21 5.70 0.68
CA GLN A 110 -20.23 4.81 1.28
C GLN A 110 -19.00 4.58 0.40
N ARG A 111 -19.08 4.74 -0.92
CA ARG A 111 -17.92 4.60 -1.80
C ARG A 111 -17.00 5.81 -1.72
N ALA A 112 -17.56 7.01 -1.59
CA ALA A 112 -16.77 8.20 -1.29
C ALA A 112 -16.10 8.07 0.09
N GLU A 113 -16.84 7.62 1.12
CA GLU A 113 -16.29 7.34 2.45
C GLU A 113 -15.17 6.28 2.40
N ALA A 114 -15.33 5.25 1.57
CA ALA A 114 -14.35 4.19 1.37
C ALA A 114 -13.04 4.73 0.78
N GLY A 115 -13.09 5.63 -0.20
CA GLY A 115 -11.90 6.30 -0.71
C GLY A 115 -11.22 7.14 0.36
N GLU A 116 -12.01 7.89 1.13
CA GLU A 116 -11.53 8.75 2.19
C GLU A 116 -10.92 7.96 3.36
N ALA A 117 -11.39 6.73 3.63
CA ALA A 117 -10.84 5.83 4.65
C ALA A 117 -9.37 5.43 4.39
N ILE A 118 -8.91 5.44 3.14
CA ILE A 118 -7.51 5.07 2.79
C ILE A 118 -6.50 5.94 3.55
N ARG A 119 -6.82 7.21 3.82
CA ARG A 119 -5.92 8.13 4.54
C ARG A 119 -5.62 7.73 6.00
N TRP A 120 -6.44 6.84 6.58
CA TRP A 120 -6.26 6.32 7.94
C TRP A 120 -5.35 5.09 8.00
N ILE A 121 -4.88 4.63 6.84
CA ILE A 121 -4.04 3.45 6.68
C ILE A 121 -2.58 3.89 6.63
N GLY A 122 -1.76 3.20 7.42
CA GLY A 122 -0.32 3.49 7.51
C GLY A 122 0.40 3.19 6.19
N PRO A 123 1.57 3.82 5.97
CA PRO A 123 2.33 3.67 4.73
C PRO A 123 2.65 2.21 4.40
N ASP A 124 3.07 1.42 5.40
CA ASP A 124 3.45 0.00 5.27
C ASP A 124 2.32 -0.94 4.81
N ASP A 125 1.11 -0.42 4.73
CA ASP A 125 -0.11 -1.18 4.53
C ASP A 125 -0.93 -0.70 3.31
N ARG A 126 -0.64 0.49 2.77
CA ARG A 126 -1.39 1.07 1.64
C ARG A 126 -1.22 0.26 0.35
N GLU A 127 -0.02 -0.28 0.11
CA GLU A 127 0.25 -1.11 -1.08
C GLU A 127 -0.61 -2.38 -1.07
N LEU A 128 -0.62 -3.10 0.06
CA LEU A 128 -1.40 -4.33 0.20
C LEU A 128 -2.90 -4.04 0.19
N LEU A 129 -3.34 -2.94 0.79
CA LEU A 129 -4.73 -2.49 0.70
C LEU A 129 -5.15 -2.24 -0.76
N SER A 130 -4.30 -1.56 -1.53
CA SER A 130 -4.58 -1.25 -2.93
C SER A 130 -4.70 -2.52 -3.78
N LEU A 131 -3.81 -3.49 -3.57
CA LEU A 131 -3.90 -4.81 -4.23
C LEU A 131 -5.17 -5.56 -3.82
N TRP A 132 -5.48 -5.61 -2.51
CA TRP A 132 -6.69 -6.29 -2.02
C TRP A 132 -7.96 -5.65 -2.58
N TRP A 133 -8.00 -4.31 -2.70
CA TRP A 133 -9.11 -3.63 -3.34
C TRP A 133 -9.29 -4.08 -4.79
N LEU A 134 -8.20 -4.14 -5.55
CA LEU A 134 -8.25 -4.61 -6.95
C LEU A 134 -8.71 -6.07 -7.04
N GLU A 135 -8.33 -6.92 -6.08
CA GLU A 135 -8.86 -8.29 -5.98
C GLU A 135 -10.38 -8.28 -5.77
N VAL A 136 -10.86 -7.55 -4.76
CA VAL A 136 -12.29 -7.47 -4.43
C VAL A 136 -13.10 -6.85 -5.57
N ALA A 137 -12.54 -5.86 -6.28
CA ALA A 137 -13.16 -5.25 -7.45
C ALA A 137 -13.30 -6.23 -8.64
N GLY A 138 -12.61 -7.38 -8.59
CA GLY A 138 -12.58 -8.37 -9.67
C GLY A 138 -11.54 -8.07 -10.74
N GLU A 139 -10.61 -7.15 -10.47
CA GLU A 139 -9.54 -6.79 -11.38
C GLU A 139 -8.34 -7.74 -11.20
N LEU A 140 -7.99 -8.15 -9.98
CA LEU A 140 -6.91 -9.11 -9.74
C LEU A 140 -7.44 -10.44 -9.19
N THR A 141 -6.74 -11.53 -9.47
CA THR A 141 -6.95 -12.78 -8.74
C THR A 141 -6.13 -12.80 -7.44
N ARG A 142 -6.49 -13.71 -6.52
CA ARG A 142 -5.71 -13.93 -5.30
C ARG A 142 -4.25 -14.29 -5.60
N ASP A 143 -4.00 -15.12 -6.61
CA ASP A 143 -2.65 -15.55 -6.98
C ASP A 143 -1.83 -14.39 -7.56
N GLU A 144 -2.46 -13.54 -8.37
CA GLU A 144 -1.83 -12.34 -8.90
C GLU A 144 -1.48 -11.35 -7.80
N LEU A 145 -2.37 -11.15 -6.82
CA LEU A 145 -2.09 -10.33 -5.65
C LEU A 145 -0.89 -10.87 -4.87
N VAL A 146 -0.88 -12.17 -4.57
CA VAL A 146 0.21 -12.83 -3.82
C VAL A 146 1.53 -12.64 -4.57
N ALA A 147 1.55 -12.93 -5.87
CA ALA A 147 2.73 -12.76 -6.72
C ALA A 147 3.21 -11.30 -6.79
N ALA A 148 2.30 -10.33 -6.92
CA ALA A 148 2.63 -8.90 -6.95
C ALA A 148 3.19 -8.39 -5.61
N SER A 149 2.63 -8.87 -4.48
CA SER A 149 3.05 -8.48 -3.13
C SER A 149 4.41 -9.06 -2.71
N GLY A 150 4.87 -10.12 -3.38
CA GLY A 150 6.09 -10.84 -3.01
C GLY A 150 5.99 -11.63 -1.69
N LEU A 151 4.79 -11.74 -1.11
CA LEU A 151 4.51 -12.53 0.08
C LEU A 151 4.27 -14.00 -0.27
N SER A 152 4.49 -14.91 0.69
CA SER A 152 3.95 -16.26 0.56
C SER A 152 2.42 -16.27 0.71
N PRO A 153 1.70 -17.26 0.16
CA PRO A 153 0.24 -17.34 0.30
C PRO A 153 -0.25 -17.30 1.76
N ALA A 154 0.45 -17.98 2.67
CA ALA A 154 0.13 -17.99 4.09
C ALA A 154 0.30 -16.62 4.74
N GLN A 155 1.38 -15.90 4.43
CA GLN A 155 1.62 -14.54 4.91
C GLN A 155 0.59 -13.56 4.35
N ALA A 156 0.30 -13.65 3.06
CA ALA A 156 -0.68 -12.81 2.38
C ALA A 156 -2.07 -12.97 3.02
N ALA A 157 -2.53 -14.21 3.25
CA ALA A 157 -3.83 -14.45 3.86
C ALA A 157 -3.97 -13.79 5.25
N GLY A 158 -2.95 -13.90 6.10
CA GLY A 158 -2.94 -13.25 7.42
C GLY A 158 -2.94 -11.72 7.32
N ARG A 159 -2.07 -11.16 6.47
CA ARG A 159 -1.98 -9.70 6.30
C ARG A 159 -3.21 -9.10 5.63
N ILE A 160 -3.85 -9.82 4.72
CA ILE A 160 -5.09 -9.39 4.06
C ILE A 160 -6.22 -9.31 5.09
N ARG A 161 -6.39 -10.32 5.97
CA ARG A 161 -7.38 -10.23 7.04
C ARG A 161 -7.13 -9.05 7.98
N GLN A 162 -5.87 -8.78 8.29
CA GLN A 162 -5.50 -7.63 9.13
C GLN A 162 -5.73 -6.29 8.44
N ILE A 163 -5.47 -6.17 7.13
CA ILE A 163 -5.69 -4.92 6.40
C ILE A 163 -7.18 -4.64 6.23
N GLU A 164 -7.98 -5.68 5.96
CA GLU A 164 -9.43 -5.60 5.86
C GLU A 164 -10.05 -5.10 7.17
N ALA A 165 -9.69 -5.70 8.32
CA ALA A 165 -10.18 -5.24 9.62
C ALA A 165 -9.79 -3.78 9.91
N ARG A 166 -8.54 -3.39 9.65
CA ARG A 166 -8.07 -2.01 9.83
C ARG A 166 -8.74 -1.03 8.88
N TYR A 167 -9.14 -1.49 7.70
CA TYR A 167 -9.88 -0.69 6.73
C TYR A 167 -11.34 -0.49 7.15
N GLU A 168 -11.99 -1.48 7.76
CA GLU A 168 -13.31 -1.33 8.35
C GLU A 168 -13.30 -0.35 9.54
N ASP A 169 -12.28 -0.41 10.40
CA ASP A 169 -12.08 0.59 11.47
C ASP A 169 -11.95 2.01 10.89
N ALA A 170 -11.23 2.14 9.77
CA ALA A 170 -11.04 3.42 9.09
C ALA A 170 -12.35 3.96 8.51
N ARG A 171 -13.16 3.10 7.88
CA ARG A 171 -14.48 3.47 7.36
C ARG A 171 -15.44 3.89 8.47
N THR A 172 -15.42 3.14 9.57
CA THR A 172 -16.13 3.48 10.81
C THR A 172 -15.72 4.87 11.30
N ALA A 173 -14.42 5.15 11.37
CA ALA A 173 -13.91 6.45 11.78
C ALA A 173 -14.37 7.59 10.87
N VAL A 174 -14.33 7.40 9.55
CA VAL A 174 -14.84 8.39 8.59
C VAL A 174 -16.32 8.68 8.82
N ARG A 175 -17.16 7.63 8.93
CA ARG A 175 -18.61 7.75 9.13
C ARG A 175 -18.97 8.54 10.39
N VAL A 176 -18.39 8.17 11.54
CA VAL A 176 -18.75 8.80 12.82
C VAL A 176 -18.26 10.24 12.92
N LEU A 177 -17.10 10.56 12.30
CA LEU A 177 -16.54 11.91 12.28
C LEU A 177 -17.26 12.85 11.32
N ALA A 178 -17.86 12.33 10.25
CA ALA A 178 -18.66 13.09 9.30
C ALA A 178 -20.11 13.31 9.75
N SER A 179 -20.54 12.66 10.84
CA SER A 179 -21.94 12.69 11.29
C SER A 179 -22.37 14.06 11.82
N VAL A 180 -23.57 14.51 11.41
CA VAL A 180 -24.20 15.75 11.87
C VAL A 180 -25.57 15.44 12.50
N PRO A 181 -25.83 15.85 13.76
CA PRO A 181 -24.91 16.49 14.69
C PRO A 181 -23.76 15.55 15.14
N ALA A 182 -22.62 16.11 15.53
CA ALA A 182 -21.49 15.33 16.04
C ALA A 182 -21.87 14.60 17.36
N CYS A 183 -21.23 13.45 17.63
CA CYS A 183 -21.39 12.78 18.92
C CYS A 183 -20.64 13.57 20.01
N ALA A 184 -21.34 13.98 21.07
CA ALA A 184 -20.76 14.82 22.12
C ALA A 184 -19.61 14.11 22.86
N ASP A 185 -19.80 12.84 23.21
CA ASP A 185 -18.78 12.03 23.88
C ASP A 185 -17.53 11.86 23.01
N LEU A 186 -17.71 11.55 21.72
CA LEU A 186 -16.59 11.47 20.78
C LEU A 186 -15.86 12.82 20.65
N THR A 187 -16.61 13.92 20.63
CA THR A 187 -16.06 15.27 20.56
C THR A 187 -15.19 15.57 21.78
N ALA A 188 -15.63 15.19 22.98
CA ALA A 188 -14.84 15.32 24.21
C ALA A 188 -13.55 14.48 24.16
N VAL A 189 -13.65 13.23 23.69
CA VAL A 189 -12.49 12.32 23.51
C VAL A 189 -11.46 12.89 22.53
N LEU A 190 -11.92 13.62 21.51
CA LEU A 190 -11.08 14.19 20.46
C LEU A 190 -10.78 15.69 20.63
N ALA A 191 -11.06 16.29 21.79
CA ALA A 191 -10.94 17.74 22.00
C ALA A 191 -9.55 18.32 21.71
N ARG A 192 -8.48 17.52 21.87
CA ARG A 192 -7.07 17.90 21.59
C ARG A 192 -6.52 17.25 20.32
N TRP A 193 -7.37 16.77 19.43
CA TRP A 193 -6.94 16.14 18.19
C TRP A 193 -6.69 17.20 17.11
N ASP A 194 -5.52 17.11 16.47
CA ASP A 194 -5.06 17.93 15.34
C ASP A 194 -5.78 17.66 14.01
N ARG A 195 -6.87 16.89 14.03
CA ARG A 195 -7.63 16.43 12.85
C ARG A 195 -6.82 15.60 11.86
N ARG A 196 -5.61 15.15 12.22
CA ARG A 196 -4.77 14.30 11.35
C ARG A 196 -5.10 12.81 11.53
N PRO A 197 -5.44 12.09 10.46
CA PRO A 197 -5.60 10.65 10.47
C PRO A 197 -4.33 9.97 11.01
N SER A 198 -4.49 9.04 11.95
CA SER A 198 -3.39 8.25 12.48
C SER A 198 -3.92 6.93 13.01
N GLU A 199 -3.04 5.93 13.12
CA GLU A 199 -3.39 4.60 13.59
C GLU A 199 -3.96 4.62 15.02
N ARG A 200 -3.35 5.43 15.91
CA ARG A 200 -3.83 5.63 17.28
C ARG A 200 -5.23 6.23 17.30
N ARG A 201 -5.48 7.27 16.50
CA ARG A 201 -6.80 7.92 16.43
C ARG A 201 -7.83 7.02 15.79
N ARG A 202 -7.48 6.25 14.77
CA ARG A 202 -8.36 5.24 14.16
C ARG A 202 -8.89 4.27 15.22
N ARG A 203 -7.98 3.64 15.98
CA ARG A 203 -8.34 2.71 17.07
C ARG A 203 -9.21 3.37 18.14
N GLN A 204 -8.89 4.60 18.51
CA GLN A 204 -9.66 5.32 19.52
C GLN A 204 -11.10 5.61 19.05
N VAL A 205 -11.27 6.03 17.80
CA VAL A 205 -12.57 6.32 17.21
C VAL A 205 -13.38 5.05 16.98
N ALA A 206 -12.75 3.98 16.45
CA ALA A 206 -13.39 2.69 16.22
C ALA A 206 -13.93 2.09 17.53
N ARG A 207 -13.09 2.03 18.58
CA ARG A 207 -13.52 1.59 19.92
C ARG A 207 -14.68 2.43 20.48
N HIS A 208 -14.63 3.75 20.32
CA HIS A 208 -15.75 4.59 20.73
C HIS A 208 -17.03 4.26 19.95
N ALA A 209 -16.93 4.01 18.64
CA ALA A 209 -18.07 3.66 17.80
C ALA A 209 -18.69 2.31 18.20
N GLU A 210 -17.88 1.37 18.68
CA GLU A 210 -18.32 0.08 19.22
C GLU A 210 -18.97 0.20 20.60
N GLU A 211 -18.58 1.16 21.43
CA GLU A 211 -19.07 1.30 22.81
C GLU A 211 -20.22 2.32 22.96
N CYS A 212 -20.35 3.28 22.04
CA CYS A 212 -21.35 4.36 22.10
C CYS A 212 -22.62 4.02 21.30
N PRO A 213 -23.81 3.90 21.94
CA PRO A 213 -25.05 3.56 21.24
C PRO A 213 -25.41 4.52 20.10
N THR A 214 -25.13 5.82 20.27
CA THR A 214 -25.35 6.84 19.24
C THR A 214 -24.49 6.59 18.00
N CYS A 215 -23.24 6.18 18.19
CA CYS A 215 -22.32 5.89 17.10
C CYS A 215 -22.62 4.55 16.42
N GLN A 216 -23.02 3.54 17.18
CA GLN A 216 -23.47 2.24 16.64
C GLN A 216 -24.64 2.40 15.67
N VAL A 217 -25.63 3.24 16.00
CA VAL A 217 -26.75 3.53 15.10
C VAL A 217 -26.28 4.17 13.79
N ARG A 218 -25.27 5.04 13.84
CA ARG A 218 -24.73 5.75 12.65
C ARG A 218 -23.90 4.88 11.72
N THR A 219 -23.33 3.79 12.26
CA THR A 219 -22.49 2.85 11.53
C THR A 219 -23.24 1.57 11.16
N GLY A 220 -24.46 1.38 11.67
CA GLY A 220 -25.25 0.16 11.47
C GLY A 220 -25.68 -0.11 10.02
N ASP A 221 -25.66 0.90 9.15
CA ASP A 221 -25.92 0.78 7.71
C ASP A 221 -24.65 0.56 6.88
N LEU A 222 -23.46 0.57 7.49
CA LEU A 222 -22.20 0.34 6.75
C LEU A 222 -22.21 -1.05 6.12
N ILE A 223 -22.16 -1.07 4.78
CA ILE A 223 -21.97 -2.26 3.99
C ILE A 223 -20.53 -2.70 4.21
N PRO A 224 -20.24 -3.99 4.52
CA PRO A 224 -18.87 -4.48 4.63
C PRO A 224 -18.06 -4.17 3.37
N ALA A 225 -16.78 -3.82 3.57
CA ALA A 225 -15.90 -3.29 2.56
C ALA A 225 -15.75 -4.26 1.39
N ASP A 226 -15.58 -5.56 1.66
CA ASP A 226 -15.52 -6.59 0.63
C ASP A 226 -16.76 -6.56 -0.29
N ARG A 227 -17.94 -6.23 0.24
CA ARG A 227 -19.19 -6.16 -0.53
C ARG A 227 -19.35 -4.83 -1.24
N LEU A 228 -18.99 -3.75 -0.58
CA LEU A 228 -19.09 -2.40 -1.13
C LEU A 228 -18.21 -2.24 -2.38
N LEU A 229 -17.02 -2.83 -2.34
CA LEU A 229 -15.97 -2.64 -3.34
C LEU A 229 -16.12 -3.54 -4.58
N ARG A 230 -16.98 -4.58 -4.52
CA ARG A 230 -17.22 -5.47 -5.65
C ARG A 230 -17.71 -4.72 -6.89
N GLY A 231 -17.07 -4.99 -8.03
CA GLY A 231 -17.39 -4.37 -9.31
C GLY A 231 -17.13 -2.86 -9.37
N THR A 232 -16.36 -2.30 -8.42
CA THR A 232 -15.98 -0.89 -8.50
C THR A 232 -15.07 -0.68 -9.70
N PRO A 233 -15.39 0.27 -10.60
CA PRO A 233 -14.58 0.50 -11.78
C PRO A 233 -13.19 1.01 -11.41
N LEU A 234 -12.22 0.72 -12.28
CA LEU A 234 -10.92 1.37 -12.25
C LEU A 234 -11.07 2.89 -12.40
N VAL A 235 -10.23 3.64 -11.70
CA VAL A 235 -10.22 5.08 -11.78
C VAL A 235 -9.64 5.48 -13.15
N PRO A 236 -10.36 6.27 -13.96
CA PRO A 236 -9.83 6.74 -15.22
C PRO A 236 -8.65 7.69 -14.95
N PRO A 237 -7.50 7.51 -15.62
CA PRO A 237 -6.35 8.38 -15.46
C PRO A 237 -6.70 9.80 -15.95
N PRO A 238 -6.34 10.85 -15.21
CA PRO A 238 -6.61 12.22 -15.65
C PRO A 238 -5.78 12.56 -16.91
N PRO A 239 -6.22 13.54 -17.72
CA PRO A 239 -5.54 13.92 -18.96
C PRO A 239 -4.05 14.26 -18.80
N ALA A 240 -3.66 14.81 -17.64
CA ALA A 240 -2.27 15.10 -17.35
C ALA A 240 -1.40 13.83 -17.25
N VAL A 241 -1.92 12.76 -16.64
CA VAL A 241 -1.22 11.47 -16.54
C VAL A 241 -1.10 10.84 -17.92
N THR A 242 -2.17 10.85 -18.73
CA THR A 242 -2.12 10.28 -20.08
C THR A 242 -1.18 11.05 -21.01
N ALA A 243 -1.13 12.38 -20.88
CA ALA A 243 -0.16 13.22 -21.60
C ALA A 243 1.29 12.90 -21.20
N ARG A 244 1.56 12.76 -19.89
CA ARG A 244 2.90 12.41 -19.39
C ARG A 244 3.36 11.04 -19.88
N VAL A 245 2.48 10.04 -19.88
CA VAL A 245 2.77 8.73 -20.45
C VAL A 245 3.17 8.88 -21.92
N ARG A 246 2.38 9.59 -22.73
CA ARG A 246 2.66 9.79 -24.17
C ARG A 246 4.01 10.45 -24.42
N GLU A 247 4.37 11.46 -23.63
CA GLU A 247 5.65 12.15 -23.71
C GLU A 247 6.83 11.21 -23.44
N VAL A 248 6.75 10.40 -22.38
CA VAL A 248 7.79 9.42 -22.02
C VAL A 248 7.92 8.35 -23.11
N LEU A 249 6.80 7.89 -23.68
CA LEU A 249 6.83 6.93 -24.78
C LEU A 249 7.46 7.51 -26.05
N ALA A 250 7.16 8.77 -26.38
CA ALA A 250 7.72 9.45 -27.55
C ALA A 250 9.24 9.69 -27.44
N SER A 251 9.76 9.87 -26.23
CA SER A 251 11.19 10.08 -25.99
C SER A 251 12.02 8.79 -25.97
N GLY A 252 11.39 7.60 -25.96
CA GLY A 252 12.09 6.31 -25.97
C GLY A 252 12.89 6.03 -24.69
N ALA A 253 12.58 6.70 -23.57
CA ALA A 253 13.36 6.72 -22.33
C ALA A 253 13.38 5.39 -21.54
N ALA A 254 13.04 4.25 -22.13
CA ALA A 254 12.96 2.96 -21.44
C ALA A 254 14.31 2.39 -20.96
N ALA A 255 15.42 2.76 -21.61
CA ALA A 255 16.72 2.10 -21.47
C ALA A 255 17.40 2.26 -20.09
N GLY A 256 16.92 3.16 -19.22
CA GLY A 256 17.46 3.39 -17.87
C GLY A 256 16.48 3.17 -16.72
N LEU A 257 15.24 2.74 -17.01
CA LEU A 257 14.14 2.78 -16.03
C LEU A 257 13.97 1.49 -15.22
N ALA A 258 14.75 0.44 -15.48
CA ALA A 258 14.65 -0.77 -14.65
C ALA A 258 15.03 -0.44 -13.19
N PRO A 259 14.19 -0.76 -12.21
CA PRO A 259 14.55 -0.52 -10.81
C PRO A 259 15.82 -1.32 -10.51
N ASP A 260 16.79 -0.69 -9.83
CA ASP A 260 18.05 -1.34 -9.46
C ASP A 260 17.75 -2.67 -8.78
N ARG A 261 18.13 -3.78 -9.44
CA ARG A 261 17.95 -5.14 -8.91
C ARG A 261 18.75 -5.34 -7.61
N GLY A 262 19.62 -4.39 -7.26
CA GLY A 262 20.45 -4.41 -6.07
C GLY A 262 20.14 -3.28 -5.10
N ARG A 263 19.05 -3.38 -4.32
CA ARG A 263 19.05 -3.01 -2.89
C ARG A 263 17.74 -3.41 -2.20
N ASN A 264 17.88 -4.43 -1.34
CA ASN A 264 17.12 -4.64 -0.09
C ASN A 264 15.77 -5.36 -0.19
N THR A 265 15.82 -6.70 -0.23
CA THR A 265 14.90 -7.50 0.61
C THR A 265 15.78 -8.32 1.56
N PRO A 266 15.74 -8.10 2.89
CA PRO A 266 16.47 -8.95 3.85
C PRO A 266 16.09 -10.43 3.69
N LEU A 267 14.85 -10.67 3.23
CA LEU A 267 14.31 -11.99 2.88
C LEU A 267 15.08 -12.68 1.75
N ARG A 268 15.56 -11.96 0.73
CA ARG A 268 16.31 -12.57 -0.40
C ARG A 268 17.74 -12.92 -0.02
N ARG A 269 18.43 -12.15 0.83
CA ARG A 269 19.74 -12.56 1.38
C ARG A 269 19.61 -13.80 2.27
N ALA A 270 18.53 -13.88 3.05
CA ALA A 270 18.24 -15.07 3.85
C ALA A 270 17.96 -16.29 2.94
N LEU A 271 17.15 -16.13 1.89
CA LEU A 271 16.82 -17.21 0.96
C LEU A 271 18.00 -17.65 0.07
N ASP A 272 18.84 -16.72 -0.39
CA ASP A 272 20.07 -17.06 -1.13
C ASP A 272 21.14 -17.67 -0.22
N GLY A 273 21.20 -17.26 1.05
CA GLY A 273 22.00 -17.93 2.07
C GLY A 273 21.56 -19.38 2.31
N ILE A 274 20.24 -19.60 2.42
CA ILE A 274 19.64 -20.93 2.55
C ILE A 274 19.89 -21.78 1.29
N ARG A 275 19.75 -21.21 0.09
CA ARG A 275 20.03 -21.91 -1.17
C ARG A 275 21.50 -22.27 -1.34
N ARG A 276 22.44 -21.42 -0.93
CA ARG A 276 23.89 -21.72 -0.96
C ARG A 276 24.27 -22.81 0.03
N VAL A 277 23.63 -22.85 1.20
CA VAL A 277 23.84 -23.91 2.21
C VAL A 277 23.19 -25.22 1.77
N ALA A 278 22.04 -25.18 1.08
CA ALA A 278 21.35 -26.37 0.56
C ALA A 278 22.04 -26.97 -0.69
N ALA A 279 22.80 -26.19 -1.44
CA ALA A 279 23.51 -26.62 -2.65
C ALA A 279 24.92 -27.20 -2.39
N MET A 280 25.40 -27.21 -1.13
CA MET A 280 26.70 -27.82 -0.80
C MET A 280 26.56 -29.36 -0.74
N PRO A 281 27.23 -30.15 -1.61
CA PRO A 281 26.97 -31.59 -1.72
C PRO A 281 27.57 -32.44 -0.59
N ARG A 282 28.22 -31.82 0.40
CA ARG A 282 28.90 -32.52 1.49
C ARG A 282 28.89 -31.69 2.77
N VAL A 283 27.82 -31.76 3.55
CA VAL A 283 27.91 -31.43 4.98
C VAL A 283 27.01 -32.38 5.78
N GLN A 284 27.63 -33.10 6.73
CA GLN A 284 27.02 -34.08 7.62
C GLN A 284 25.86 -33.48 8.44
N THR A 285 24.92 -34.35 8.80
CA THR A 285 23.62 -34.10 9.44
C THR A 285 23.63 -33.13 10.64
N GLY A 286 24.77 -32.90 11.29
CA GLY A 286 24.92 -31.99 12.43
C GLY A 286 24.71 -30.50 12.11
N THR A 287 24.98 -30.05 10.89
CA THR A 287 24.97 -28.60 10.56
C THR A 287 23.56 -28.07 10.27
N ARG A 288 22.59 -28.97 9.99
CA ARG A 288 21.18 -28.59 9.79
C ARG A 288 20.53 -28.10 11.09
N ILE A 289 20.91 -28.67 12.23
CA ILE A 289 20.40 -28.27 13.55
C ILE A 289 20.95 -26.88 13.94
N ALA A 290 22.21 -26.60 13.62
CA ALA A 290 22.81 -25.29 13.85
C ALA A 290 22.18 -24.19 13.00
N ALA A 291 21.88 -24.46 11.73
CA ALA A 291 21.26 -23.47 10.83
C ALA A 291 19.82 -23.10 11.25
N VAL A 292 19.04 -24.08 11.72
CA VAL A 292 17.69 -23.83 12.27
C VAL A 292 17.78 -23.07 13.59
N GLY A 293 18.75 -23.39 14.45
CA GLY A 293 19.01 -22.66 15.69
C GLY A 293 19.35 -21.18 15.46
N VAL A 294 20.21 -20.88 14.47
CA VAL A 294 20.58 -19.51 14.11
C VAL A 294 19.39 -18.76 13.51
N ALA A 295 18.60 -19.39 12.65
CA ALA A 295 17.39 -18.77 12.09
C ALA A 295 16.36 -18.44 13.19
N LEU A 296 16.14 -19.35 14.14
CA LEU A 296 15.23 -19.13 15.26
C LEU A 296 15.75 -18.05 16.21
N ALA A 297 17.05 -18.02 16.50
CA ALA A 297 17.68 -16.99 17.33
C ALA A 297 17.59 -15.59 16.69
N LEU A 298 17.76 -15.49 15.37
CA LEU A 298 17.59 -14.23 14.64
C LEU A 298 16.12 -13.77 14.61
N LEU A 299 15.17 -14.71 14.54
CA LEU A 299 13.74 -14.41 14.55
C LEU A 299 13.27 -13.98 15.95
N ILE A 300 13.78 -14.62 17.01
CA ILE A 300 13.57 -14.21 18.40
C ILE A 300 14.24 -12.84 18.66
N GLY A 301 15.46 -12.63 18.17
CA GLY A 301 16.15 -11.34 18.27
C GLY A 301 15.40 -10.19 17.58
N ALA A 302 14.83 -10.46 16.40
CA ALA A 302 14.00 -9.49 15.67
C ALA A 302 12.67 -9.20 16.40
N LEU A 303 12.02 -10.22 16.98
CA LEU A 303 10.79 -10.05 17.78
C LEU A 303 11.06 -9.32 19.10
N MET A 304 12.18 -9.60 19.78
CA MET A 304 12.60 -8.92 21.01
C MET A 304 12.98 -7.46 20.74
N SER A 305 13.71 -7.20 19.65
CA SER A 305 14.02 -5.82 19.23
C SER A 305 12.75 -5.05 18.87
N TYR A 306 11.78 -5.71 18.22
CA TYR A 306 10.46 -5.13 17.93
C TYR A 306 9.65 -4.83 19.19
N ALA A 307 9.66 -5.73 20.18
CA ALA A 307 9.00 -5.53 21.47
C ALA A 307 9.67 -4.40 22.28
N HIS A 308 11.00 -4.34 22.28
CA HIS A 308 11.75 -3.32 23.03
C HIS A 308 11.63 -1.92 22.40
N SER A 309 11.55 -1.84 21.06
CA SER A 309 11.24 -0.59 20.35
C SER A 309 9.86 -0.05 20.75
N ARG A 310 8.94 -0.94 21.14
CA ARG A 310 7.59 -0.60 21.57
C ARG A 310 7.52 -0.12 23.03
N GLU A 311 8.47 -0.51 23.86
CA GLU A 311 8.61 -0.03 25.25
C GLU A 311 9.34 1.32 25.31
N ALA A 312 10.29 1.57 24.40
CA ALA A 312 11.05 2.83 24.34
C ALA A 312 10.21 4.04 23.88
N ASP A 313 9.16 3.83 23.07
CA ASP A 313 8.17 4.87 22.73
C ASP A 313 7.11 5.09 23.84
N GLY A 314 7.28 4.40 24.98
CA GLY A 314 6.38 4.37 26.11
C GLY A 314 6.78 5.21 27.32
N ASP A 315 7.59 6.28 27.21
CA ASP A 315 7.67 7.33 28.24
C ASP A 315 8.37 8.60 27.72
N PRO A 316 7.74 9.79 27.82
CA PRO A 316 8.48 10.89 28.44
C PRO A 316 7.60 11.69 29.41
N SER A 317 7.52 11.25 30.66
CA SER A 317 7.04 12.02 31.80
C SER A 317 8.17 12.14 32.82
N GLY A 318 9.04 13.14 32.66
CA GLY A 318 10.13 13.33 33.62
C GLY A 318 11.07 14.48 33.34
N SER A 319 10.56 15.70 33.17
CA SER A 319 11.39 16.90 33.32
C SER A 319 10.56 17.98 34.01
N ALA A 320 10.84 18.16 35.29
CA ALA A 320 10.32 19.20 36.14
C ALA A 320 10.63 20.59 35.55
N LEU A 321 9.59 21.36 35.23
CA LEU A 321 9.71 22.79 35.02
C LEU A 321 9.27 23.51 36.29
N HIS A 322 10.25 24.16 36.90
CA HIS A 322 10.08 25.10 38.00
C HIS A 322 9.01 26.15 37.67
N VAL A 323 8.02 26.26 38.55
CA VAL A 323 7.08 27.38 38.61
C VAL A 323 7.84 28.59 39.17
N VAL A 324 7.93 29.66 38.39
CA VAL A 324 8.25 31.02 38.86
C VAL A 324 6.93 31.82 38.84
N PRO A 325 6.50 32.44 39.94
CA PRO A 325 5.31 33.27 39.93
C PRO A 325 5.67 34.66 39.42
N ALA A 326 4.90 35.18 38.46
CA ALA A 326 4.90 36.59 38.12
C ALA A 326 3.54 37.18 38.51
N THR A 327 3.62 38.11 39.44
CA THR A 327 2.59 39.01 39.94
C THR A 327 2.21 40.08 38.91
N TRP A 328 0.94 40.52 39.01
CA TRP A 328 0.26 41.66 38.37
C TRP A 328 -0.26 41.45 36.95
#